data_AF-A0A6N7CCS1-F1
#
_entry.id   AF-A0A6N7CCS1-F1
#
_cell.length_a   1.000
_cell.length_b   1.000
_cell.length_c   1.000
_cell.angle_alpha   90.00
_cell.angle_beta   90.00
_cell.angle_gamma   90.00
#
_symmetry.space_group_name_H-M   'P 1'
#
loop_
_entity.id
_entity.type
_entity.pdbx_description
1 polymer ?
#
loop_
_entity_poly.entity_id
_entity_poly.type
_entity_poly.pdbx_seq_one_letter_code
_entity_poly.pdbx_strand_id
1 'polypeptide(L)'
;MTTLALLALGVAALAPLVLAAPRAPRWMSQWAAPIVVVLALAVAAVAASAAAPVTGFALAATLILCVAAATTGGAPLVLAAFRIARRQPDAGSDPRPDAGPLRGGRIIGLLERAAVAVSILAAWPEGIAVVLAVKGLARYPELREPHASEQFIIGTFTSVLWAIAVCGTGRALIT
;
A
#
# COMPACT_ATOMS: atom_id res chain seq x y z
N MET A 1 22.78 6.01 8.59
CA MET A 1 21.67 5.05 8.45
C MET A 1 20.32 5.74 8.41
N THR A 2 20.02 6.65 9.33
CA THR A 2 18.77 7.45 9.32
C THR A 2 18.49 8.19 8.01
N THR A 3 19.48 8.91 7.46
CA THR A 3 19.33 9.64 6.18
C THR A 3 18.98 8.71 5.03
N LEU A 4 19.63 7.55 4.95
CA LEU A 4 19.37 6.54 3.92
C LEU A 4 17.97 5.93 4.08
N ALA A 5 17.53 5.67 5.32
CA ALA A 5 16.17 5.20 5.60
C ALA A 5 15.11 6.22 5.16
N LEU A 6 15.30 7.50 5.48
CA LEU A 6 14.39 8.59 5.08
C LEU A 6 14.37 8.78 3.56
N LEU A 7 15.53 8.74 2.89
CA LEU A 7 15.60 8.82 1.43
C LEU A 7 14.87 7.64 0.79
N ALA A 8 15.06 6.43 1.29
CA ALA A 8 14.40 5.24 0.78
C ALA A 8 12.88 5.26 1.01
N LEU A 9 12.40 5.75 2.16
CA LEU A 9 10.97 6.00 2.38
C LEU A 9 10.42 7.09 1.44
N GLY A 10 11.20 8.14 1.17
CA GLY A 10 10.88 9.16 0.17
C GLY A 10 10.72 8.58 -1.24
N VAL A 11 11.61 7.66 -1.64
CA VAL A 11 11.49 6.92 -2.90
C VAL A 11 10.22 6.07 -2.91
N ALA A 12 9.94 5.33 -1.84
CA ALA A 12 8.71 4.53 -1.74
C ALA A 12 7.43 5.39 -1.85
N ALA A 13 7.46 6.63 -1.33
CA ALA A 13 6.35 7.57 -1.40
C ALA A 13 6.17 8.21 -2.79
N LEU A 14 7.27 8.60 -3.46
CA LEU A 14 7.22 9.38 -4.69
C LEU A 14 7.26 8.53 -5.97
N ALA A 15 7.96 7.40 -5.97
CA ALA A 15 8.12 6.56 -7.16
C ALA A 15 6.79 6.15 -7.81
N PRO A 16 5.72 5.77 -7.08
CA PRO A 16 4.43 5.47 -7.68
C PRO A 16 3.82 6.62 -8.47
N LEU A 17 4.03 7.87 -8.02
CA LEU A 17 3.48 9.06 -8.65
C LEU A 17 4.25 9.39 -9.94
N VAL A 18 5.57 9.26 -9.90
CA VAL A 18 6.46 9.50 -11.05
C VAL A 18 6.26 8.43 -12.13
N LEU A 19 6.21 7.16 -11.74
CA LEU A 19 6.10 6.03 -12.66
C LEU A 19 4.68 5.84 -13.22
N ALA A 20 3.68 6.45 -12.60
CA ALA A 20 2.32 6.55 -13.14
C ALA A 20 2.18 7.64 -14.22
N ALA A 21 3.19 8.49 -14.43
CA ALA A 21 3.15 9.53 -15.45
C ALA A 21 3.10 8.91 -16.86
N PRO A 22 2.29 9.47 -17.80
CA PRO A 22 1.99 8.87 -19.11
C PRO A 22 3.15 8.83 -20.12
N ARG A 23 4.40 8.96 -19.67
CA ARG A 23 5.59 9.08 -20.54
C ARG A 23 6.24 7.74 -20.91
N ALA A 24 5.90 6.63 -20.25
CA ALA A 24 6.56 5.33 -20.44
C ALA A 24 5.65 4.24 -21.04
N PRO A 25 6.21 3.22 -21.74
CA PRO A 25 5.46 2.07 -22.22
C PRO A 25 4.70 1.37 -21.08
N ARG A 26 3.39 1.14 -21.27
CA ARG A 26 2.48 0.67 -20.20
C ARG A 26 2.92 -0.65 -19.55
N TRP A 27 3.48 -1.59 -20.31
CA TRP A 27 3.93 -2.89 -19.78
C TRP A 27 5.14 -2.78 -18.83
N MET A 28 6.05 -1.85 -19.11
CA MET A 28 7.25 -1.61 -18.31
C MET A 28 6.92 -0.80 -17.05
N SER A 29 6.06 0.23 -17.17
CA SER A 29 5.52 0.99 -16.03
C SER A 29 4.74 0.10 -15.04
N GLN A 30 4.05 -0.94 -15.55
CA GLN A 30 3.19 -1.83 -14.76
C GLN A 30 3.91 -2.72 -13.75
N TRP A 31 5.20 -3.03 -13.94
CA TRP A 31 6.01 -3.81 -12.99
C TRP A 31 7.11 -2.98 -12.33
N ALA A 32 7.55 -1.89 -12.98
CA ALA A 32 8.54 -1.00 -12.38
C ALA A 32 8.06 -0.42 -11.05
N ALA A 33 6.83 0.10 -10.98
CA ALA A 33 6.31 0.71 -9.76
C ALA A 33 6.27 -0.25 -8.54
N PRO A 34 5.65 -1.45 -8.61
CA PRO A 34 5.63 -2.36 -7.47
C PRO A 34 7.04 -2.84 -7.07
N ILE A 35 7.94 -3.08 -8.03
CA ILE A 35 9.31 -3.50 -7.74
C ILE A 35 10.07 -2.38 -7.02
N VAL A 36 10.00 -1.14 -7.54
CA VAL A 36 10.71 0.01 -6.95
C VAL A 36 10.23 0.27 -5.53
N VAL A 37 8.92 0.25 -5.25
CA VAL A 37 8.44 0.50 -3.89
C VAL A 37 8.85 -0.61 -2.91
N VAL A 38 8.82 -1.87 -3.33
CA VAL A 38 9.25 -2.99 -2.48
C VAL A 38 10.74 -2.91 -2.18
N LEU A 39 11.57 -2.64 -3.18
CA LEU A 39 13.01 -2.47 -2.99
C LEU A 39 13.33 -1.25 -2.12
N ALA A 40 12.67 -0.13 -2.36
CA ALA A 40 12.83 1.07 -1.55
C ALA A 40 12.43 0.82 -0.09
N LEU A 41 11.33 0.10 0.17
CA LEU A 41 10.93 -0.26 1.53
C LEU A 41 11.91 -1.24 2.18
N ALA A 42 12.44 -2.22 1.43
CA ALA A 42 13.43 -3.15 1.94
C ALA A 42 14.72 -2.42 2.35
N VAL A 43 15.21 -1.50 1.51
CA VAL A 43 16.36 -0.63 1.82
C VAL A 43 16.06 0.22 3.06
N ALA A 44 14.87 0.80 3.15
CA ALA A 44 14.46 1.58 4.33
C ALA A 44 14.44 0.74 5.61
N ALA A 45 13.93 -0.50 5.55
CA ALA A 45 13.86 -1.41 6.69
C ALA A 45 15.25 -1.83 7.19
N VAL A 46 16.16 -2.19 6.28
CA VAL A 46 17.55 -2.54 6.60
C VAL A 46 18.31 -1.34 7.17
N ALA A 47 18.06 -0.14 6.62
CA ALA A 47 18.68 1.07 7.13
C ALA A 47 18.12 1.48 8.50
N ALA A 48 16.82 1.26 8.74
CA ALA A 48 16.16 1.53 10.01
C ALA A 48 16.70 0.63 11.13
N SER A 49 16.93 -0.66 10.88
CA SER A 49 17.46 -1.57 11.90
C SER A 49 18.89 -1.25 12.37
N ALA A 50 19.63 -0.46 11.60
CA ALA A 50 20.95 0.04 11.94
C ALA A 50 20.99 1.54 12.32
N ALA A 51 19.82 2.19 12.44
CA ALA A 51 19.71 3.59 12.81
C ALA A 51 19.52 3.75 14.32
N ALA A 52 20.04 4.84 14.89
CA ALA A 52 19.65 5.26 16.23
C ALA A 52 18.22 5.85 16.20
N PRO A 53 17.48 5.76 17.31
CA PRO A 53 16.11 6.27 17.39
C PRO A 53 16.03 7.75 17.00
N VAL A 54 15.11 8.07 16.10
CA VAL A 54 14.99 9.41 15.52
C VAL A 54 14.24 10.35 16.46
N THR A 55 14.71 11.60 16.54
CA THR A 55 14.09 12.67 17.34
C THR A 55 13.95 13.95 16.51
N GLY A 56 13.17 14.92 17.04
CA GLY A 56 13.01 16.25 16.42
C GLY A 56 12.50 16.19 14.97
N PHE A 57 13.22 16.86 14.07
CA PHE A 57 12.85 16.92 12.65
C PHE A 57 12.80 15.54 11.97
N ALA A 58 13.74 14.65 12.30
CA ALA A 58 13.81 13.33 11.69
C ALA A 58 12.59 12.47 12.08
N LEU A 59 12.08 12.62 13.31
CA LEU A 59 10.84 11.97 13.74
C LEU A 59 9.63 12.45 12.91
N ALA A 60 9.47 13.77 12.76
CA ALA A 60 8.39 14.33 11.95
C ALA A 60 8.48 13.86 10.49
N ALA A 61 9.69 13.83 9.92
CA ALA A 61 9.93 13.32 8.57
C ALA A 61 9.55 11.84 8.45
N THR A 62 9.95 10.99 9.39
CA THR A 62 9.56 9.57 9.41
C THR A 62 8.04 9.40 9.39
N LEU A 63 7.31 10.10 10.26
CA LEU A 63 5.85 10.00 10.33
C LEU A 63 5.18 10.40 9.01
N ILE A 64 5.56 11.54 8.44
CA ILE A 64 5.00 12.03 7.18
C ILE A 64 5.32 11.07 6.03
N LEU A 65 6.57 10.61 5.94
CA LEU A 65 7.00 9.71 4.88
C LEU A 65 6.36 8.32 4.99
N CYS A 66 6.13 7.79 6.20
CA CYS A 66 5.42 6.54 6.39
C CYS A 66 3.96 6.63 5.91
N VAL A 67 3.24 7.69 6.27
CA VAL A 67 1.86 7.89 5.80
C VAL A 67 1.83 8.08 4.27
N ALA A 68 2.75 8.87 3.72
CA ALA A 68 2.86 9.07 2.28
C ALA A 68 3.18 7.77 1.54
N ALA A 69 4.17 6.99 1.98
CA ALA A 69 4.56 5.72 1.37
C ALA A 69 3.47 4.66 1.50
N ALA A 70 2.78 4.57 2.64
CA ALA A 70 1.65 3.66 2.83
C ALA A 70 0.52 3.99 1.83
N THR A 71 0.18 5.28 1.67
CA THR A 71 -0.92 5.73 0.82
C THR A 71 -0.62 5.65 -0.68
N THR A 72 0.59 5.97 -1.14
CA THR A 72 0.92 5.95 -2.58
C THR A 72 1.38 4.58 -3.05
N GLY A 73 2.16 3.84 -2.24
CA GLY A 73 2.77 2.56 -2.61
C GLY A 73 1.80 1.38 -2.70
N GLY A 74 0.65 1.42 -1.99
CA GLY A 74 -0.28 0.28 -2.00
C GLY A 74 -0.99 0.03 -3.33
N ALA A 75 -1.21 1.06 -4.15
CA ALA A 75 -1.97 0.96 -5.39
C ALA A 75 -1.25 0.13 -6.47
N PRO A 76 0.04 0.39 -6.79
CA PRO A 76 0.78 -0.47 -7.71
C PRO A 76 0.89 -1.92 -7.21
N LEU A 77 0.95 -2.14 -5.89
CA LEU A 77 1.02 -3.49 -5.31
C LEU A 77 -0.29 -4.26 -5.44
N VAL A 78 -1.42 -3.63 -5.16
CA VAL A 78 -2.75 -4.23 -5.38
C VAL A 78 -2.93 -4.63 -6.84
N LEU A 79 -2.52 -3.76 -7.78
CA LEU A 79 -2.59 -4.05 -9.21
C LEU A 79 -1.64 -5.19 -9.62
N ALA A 80 -0.46 -5.28 -9.01
CA ALA A 80 0.48 -6.37 -9.23
C ALA A 80 -0.08 -7.70 -8.70
N ALA A 81 -0.65 -7.71 -7.49
CA ALA A 81 -1.29 -8.87 -6.89
C ALA A 81 -2.43 -9.40 -7.76
N PHE A 82 -3.33 -8.53 -8.25
CA PHE A 82 -4.37 -8.94 -9.18
C PHE A 82 -3.83 -9.50 -10.49
N ARG A 83 -2.70 -8.99 -10.99
CA ARG A 83 -2.07 -9.53 -12.20
C ARG A 83 -1.48 -10.92 -11.99
N ILE A 84 -0.93 -11.17 -10.81
CA ILE A 84 -0.42 -12.49 -10.41
C ILE A 84 -1.58 -13.47 -10.25
N ALA A 85 -2.64 -13.08 -9.54
CA ALA A 85 -3.83 -13.90 -9.32
C ALA A 85 -4.48 -14.34 -10.65
N ARG A 86 -4.61 -13.43 -11.63
CA ARG A 86 -5.16 -13.74 -12.96
C ARG A 86 -4.31 -14.71 -13.80
N ARG A 87 -3.06 -14.97 -13.43
CA ARG A 87 -2.17 -15.89 -14.16
C ARG A 87 -2.23 -17.31 -13.62
N GLN A 88 -2.97 -17.57 -12.55
CA GLN A 88 -3.07 -18.91 -11.99
C GLN A 88 -3.98 -19.79 -12.86
N PRO A 89 -3.63 -21.08 -13.08
CA PRO A 89 -4.38 -21.98 -13.95
C PRO A 89 -5.82 -22.26 -13.47
N ASP A 90 -6.11 -22.05 -12.18
CA ASP A 90 -7.46 -22.14 -11.61
C ASP A 90 -8.29 -20.87 -11.86
N ALA A 91 -7.69 -19.79 -12.36
CA ALA A 91 -8.40 -18.63 -12.85
C ALA A 91 -9.06 -19.02 -14.18
N GLY A 92 -10.31 -19.48 -14.12
CA GLY A 92 -11.10 -19.83 -15.31
C GLY A 92 -11.02 -18.76 -16.41
N SER A 93 -11.36 -19.15 -17.64
CA SER A 93 -11.34 -18.28 -18.81
C SER A 93 -12.45 -17.22 -18.72
N ASP A 94 -12.24 -16.17 -17.92
CA ASP A 94 -13.31 -15.23 -17.59
C ASP A 94 -13.12 -13.83 -18.22
N PRO A 95 -14.20 -13.19 -18.71
CA PRO A 95 -14.18 -11.91 -19.39
C PRO A 95 -13.66 -10.78 -18.50
N ARG A 96 -13.25 -9.69 -19.14
CA ARG A 96 -12.89 -8.43 -18.46
C ARG A 96 -13.97 -8.09 -17.43
N PRO A 97 -13.61 -7.78 -16.17
CA PRO A 97 -14.59 -7.26 -15.24
C PRO A 97 -15.14 -5.98 -15.85
N ASP A 98 -16.44 -5.93 -16.08
CA ASP A 98 -17.11 -4.67 -16.31
C ASP A 98 -16.71 -3.75 -15.16
N ALA A 99 -16.27 -2.55 -15.50
CA ALA A 99 -15.91 -1.55 -14.52
C ALA A 99 -17.18 -1.25 -13.71
N GLY A 100 -17.34 -1.95 -12.58
CA GLY A 100 -18.44 -1.72 -11.65
C GLY A 100 -18.56 -0.21 -11.35
N PRO A 101 -19.77 0.29 -11.10
CA PRO A 101 -20.12 1.72 -11.18
C PRO A 101 -19.36 2.65 -10.23
N LEU A 102 -18.50 2.13 -9.36
CA LEU A 102 -17.83 2.90 -8.32
C LEU A 102 -16.42 3.31 -8.75
N ARG A 103 -16.36 4.42 -9.51
CA ARG A 103 -15.13 5.20 -9.81
C ARG A 103 -14.36 5.68 -8.56
N GLY A 104 -14.94 5.51 -7.36
CA GLY A 104 -14.37 5.93 -6.07
C GLY A 104 -13.39 4.96 -5.42
N GLY A 105 -13.20 3.73 -5.93
CA GLY A 105 -12.37 2.71 -5.28
C GLY A 105 -10.92 3.16 -4.99
N ARG A 106 -10.35 4.01 -5.85
CA ARG A 106 -9.00 4.58 -5.66
C ARG A 106 -8.91 5.53 -4.46
N ILE A 107 -9.91 6.39 -4.28
CA ILE A 107 -9.97 7.34 -3.15
C ILE A 107 -10.27 6.59 -1.85
N ILE A 108 -11.21 5.65 -1.87
CA ILE A 108 -11.49 4.80 -0.70
C ILE A 108 -10.22 4.07 -0.25
N GLY A 109 -9.49 3.46 -1.18
CA GLY A 109 -8.23 2.79 -0.86
C GLY A 109 -7.18 3.76 -0.31
N LEU A 110 -7.11 5.01 -0.78
CA LEU A 110 -6.20 6.03 -0.24
C LEU A 110 -6.54 6.34 1.23
N LEU A 111 -7.82 6.59 1.52
CA LEU A 111 -8.31 6.91 2.87
C LEU A 111 -8.10 5.74 3.83
N GLU A 112 -8.38 4.51 3.39
CA GLU A 112 -8.12 3.30 4.15
C GLU A 112 -6.65 3.18 4.56
N ARG A 113 -5.73 3.32 3.61
CA ARG A 113 -4.28 3.20 3.89
C ARG A 113 -3.79 4.31 4.82
N ALA A 114 -4.32 5.52 4.67
CA ALA A 114 -4.02 6.61 5.60
C ALA A 114 -4.53 6.29 7.01
N ALA A 115 -5.77 5.80 7.14
CA ALA A 115 -6.36 5.45 8.42
C ALA A 115 -5.63 4.28 9.10
N VAL A 116 -5.26 3.23 8.36
CA VAL A 116 -4.45 2.11 8.86
C VAL A 116 -3.07 2.61 9.31
N ALA A 117 -2.39 3.42 8.51
CA ALA A 117 -1.08 3.96 8.86
C ALA A 117 -1.14 4.81 10.13
N VAL A 118 -2.11 5.72 10.22
CA VAL A 118 -2.31 6.57 11.41
C VAL A 118 -2.62 5.72 12.63
N SER A 119 -3.46 4.68 12.50
CA SER A 119 -3.79 3.77 13.60
C SER A 119 -2.52 3.09 14.18
N ILE A 120 -1.62 2.63 13.31
CA ILE A 120 -0.36 1.99 13.73
C ILE A 120 0.59 3.01 14.38
N LEU A 121 0.77 4.17 13.76
CA LEU A 121 1.70 5.18 14.23
C LEU A 121 1.23 5.83 15.54
N ALA A 122 -0.07 6.00 15.73
CA ALA A 122 -0.72 6.47 16.96
C ALA A 122 -0.82 5.40 18.06
N ALA A 123 -0.31 4.18 17.83
CA ALA A 123 -0.40 3.04 18.75
C ALA A 123 -1.86 2.68 19.13
N TRP A 124 -2.78 2.79 18.17
CA TRP A 124 -4.19 2.46 18.31
C TRP A 124 -4.58 1.32 17.35
N PRO A 125 -4.23 0.06 17.65
CA PRO A 125 -4.45 -1.07 16.75
C PRO A 125 -5.94 -1.35 16.47
N GLU A 126 -6.84 -1.01 17.40
CA GLU A 126 -8.29 -1.14 17.23
C GLU A 126 -8.82 -0.31 16.06
N GLY A 127 -8.16 0.81 15.73
CA GLY A 127 -8.49 1.63 14.57
C GLY A 127 -8.43 0.85 13.26
N ILE A 128 -7.51 -0.12 13.13
CA ILE A 128 -7.41 -0.98 11.94
C ILE A 128 -8.67 -1.86 11.83
N ALA A 129 -9.11 -2.45 12.93
CA ALA A 129 -10.32 -3.29 12.96
C ALA A 129 -11.56 -2.48 12.56
N VAL A 130 -11.68 -1.23 13.05
CA VAL A 130 -12.77 -0.31 12.68
C VAL A 130 -12.75 -0.01 11.18
N VAL A 131 -11.59 0.34 10.62
CA VAL A 131 -11.45 0.65 9.18
C VAL A 131 -11.86 -0.54 8.31
N LEU A 132 -11.38 -1.74 8.64
CA LEU A 132 -11.70 -2.95 7.89
C LEU A 132 -13.18 -3.34 8.02
N ALA A 133 -13.76 -3.19 9.21
CA ALA A 133 -15.17 -3.45 9.45
C ALA A 133 -16.06 -2.50 8.62
N VAL A 134 -15.80 -1.20 8.67
CA VAL A 134 -16.56 -0.20 7.89
C VAL A 134 -16.45 -0.47 6.39
N LYS A 135 -15.24 -0.77 5.89
CA LYS A 135 -15.02 -1.09 4.49
C LYS A 135 -15.77 -2.36 4.05
N GLY A 136 -15.75 -3.40 4.88
CA GLY A 136 -16.45 -4.67 4.62
C GLY A 136 -17.96 -4.52 4.61
N LEU A 137 -18.53 -3.82 5.60
CA LEU A 137 -19.97 -3.56 5.69
C LEU A 137 -20.49 -2.75 4.51
N ALA A 138 -19.76 -1.71 4.10
CA ALA A 138 -20.15 -0.85 2.99
C ALA A 138 -20.22 -1.60 1.64
N ARG A 139 -19.51 -2.72 1.50
CA ARG A 139 -19.42 -3.49 0.25
C ARG A 139 -20.17 -4.82 0.30
N TYR A 140 -20.77 -5.17 1.43
CA TYR A 140 -21.45 -6.45 1.62
C TYR A 140 -22.46 -6.83 0.52
N PRO A 141 -23.29 -5.90 -0.01
CA PRO A 141 -24.21 -6.22 -1.10
C PRO A 141 -23.50 -6.62 -2.41
N GLU A 142 -22.34 -6.00 -2.68
CA GLU A 142 -21.56 -6.15 -3.91
C GLU A 142 -20.70 -7.43 -3.89
N LEU A 143 -20.35 -7.91 -2.69
CA LEU A 143 -19.60 -9.17 -2.51
C LEU A 143 -20.40 -10.43 -2.88
N ARG A 144 -21.68 -10.29 -3.23
CA ARG A 144 -22.54 -11.38 -3.71
C ARG A 144 -22.32 -11.72 -5.18
N GLU A 145 -21.65 -10.85 -5.93
CA GLU A 145 -21.27 -11.13 -7.31
C GLU A 145 -20.16 -12.21 -7.36
N PRO A 146 -20.20 -13.13 -8.35
CA PRO A 146 -19.14 -14.10 -8.56
C PRO A 146 -17.77 -13.42 -8.65
N HIS A 147 -16.75 -13.97 -7.97
CA HIS A 147 -15.36 -13.47 -7.93
C HIS A 147 -15.14 -12.08 -7.30
N ALA A 148 -16.19 -11.32 -6.95
CA ALA A 148 -16.05 -10.01 -6.31
C ALA A 148 -15.47 -10.12 -4.89
N SER A 149 -15.84 -11.18 -4.16
CA SER A 149 -15.35 -11.45 -2.80
C SER A 149 -13.85 -11.73 -2.76
N GLU A 150 -13.36 -12.59 -3.66
CA GLU A 150 -11.93 -12.92 -3.76
C GLU A 150 -11.09 -11.70 -4.13
N GLN A 151 -11.55 -10.91 -5.11
CA GLN A 151 -10.88 -9.67 -5.51
C GLN A 151 -10.86 -8.65 -4.36
N PHE A 152 -11.95 -8.52 -3.62
CA PHE A 152 -12.02 -7.64 -2.45
C PHE A 152 -11.03 -8.07 -1.36
N ILE A 153 -10.94 -9.37 -1.07
CA ILE A 153 -10.02 -9.95 -0.09
C ILE A 153 -8.57 -9.72 -0.50
N ILE A 154 -8.19 -10.09 -1.74
CA ILE A 154 -6.82 -9.92 -2.26
C ILE A 154 -6.40 -8.45 -2.23
N GLY A 155 -7.29 -7.55 -2.69
CA GLY A 155 -7.00 -6.12 -2.73
C GLY A 155 -6.82 -5.52 -1.33
N THR A 156 -7.71 -5.86 -0.40
CA THR A 156 -7.67 -5.36 0.98
C THR A 156 -6.43 -5.88 1.71
N PHE A 157 -6.18 -7.20 1.69
CA PHE A 157 -5.00 -7.76 2.36
C PHE A 157 -3.69 -7.21 1.81
N THR A 158 -3.56 -7.11 0.48
CA THR A 158 -2.35 -6.54 -0.14
C THR A 158 -2.12 -5.09 0.32
N SER A 159 -3.18 -4.29 0.35
CA SER A 159 -3.15 -2.88 0.76
C SER A 159 -2.76 -2.72 2.24
N VAL A 160 -3.36 -3.52 3.12
CA VAL A 160 -3.13 -3.48 4.57
C VAL A 160 -1.72 -3.99 4.91
N LEU A 161 -1.29 -5.10 4.31
CA LEU A 161 0.06 -5.63 4.52
C LEU A 161 1.14 -4.62 4.11
N TRP A 162 0.92 -3.90 3.01
CA TRP A 162 1.81 -2.81 2.62
C TRP A 162 1.86 -1.70 3.68
N ALA A 163 0.71 -1.22 4.16
CA ALA A 163 0.66 -0.19 5.19
C ALA A 163 1.34 -0.64 6.50
N ILE A 164 1.13 -1.91 6.90
CA ILE A 164 1.80 -2.52 8.06
C ILE A 164 3.30 -2.55 7.86
N ALA A 165 3.80 -3.00 6.70
CA ALA A 165 5.23 -3.06 6.44
C ALA A 165 5.88 -1.67 6.46
N VAL A 166 5.25 -0.66 5.84
CA VAL A 166 5.73 0.72 5.86
C VAL A 166 5.76 1.30 7.29
N CYS A 167 4.69 1.10 8.06
CA CYS A 167 4.60 1.64 9.41
C CYS A 167 5.46 0.87 10.41
N GLY A 168 5.67 -0.44 10.19
CA GLY A 168 6.63 -1.25 10.94
C GLY A 168 8.06 -0.74 10.76
N THR A 169 8.46 -0.42 9.52
CA THR A 169 9.74 0.26 9.24
C THR A 169 9.81 1.63 9.92
N GLY A 170 8.73 2.40 9.91
CA GLY A 170 8.63 3.67 10.64
C GLY A 170 8.81 3.49 12.15
N ARG A 171 8.15 2.49 12.74
CA ARG A 171 8.29 2.18 14.17
C ARG A 171 9.72 1.82 14.52
N ALA A 172 10.41 1.04 13.70
CA ALA A 172 11.82 0.69 13.91
C ALA A 172 12.77 1.92 13.87
N LEU A 173 12.39 3.02 13.23
CA LEU A 173 13.14 4.28 13.31
C LEU A 173 12.81 5.08 14.58
N ILE A 174 11.59 4.95 15.10
CA ILE A 174 11.10 5.73 16.24
C ILE A 174 11.56 5.14 17.57
N THR A 175 11.66 3.81 17.66
CA THR A 175 12.04 3.05 18.86
C THR A 175 13.51 2.71 18.87
#